data_AF-A0A922ISC7-F1
#
_entry.id   AF-A0A922ISC7-F1
#
_cell.length_a   1.000
_cell.length_b   1.000
_cell.length_c   1.000
_cell.angle_alpha   90.00
_cell.angle_beta   90.00
_cell.angle_gamma   90.00
#
_symmetry.space_group_name_H-M   'P 1'
#
loop_
_entity.id
_entity.type
_entity.pdbx_description
1 polymer ?
#
loop_
_entity_poly.entity_id
_entity_poly.type
_entity_poly.pdbx_seq_one_letter_code
_entity_poly.pdbx_strand_id
1 'polypeptide(L)'
;MITKISYFREVVVSSFSCPHCGYENRSLIPASQVQDKGQRITFKANNVKDMNRRVVIPVGSTVSIPEYDSSFPFSDGVVSTIEGIITGFIDNLNSLQPERKEIQPDLALKIEKFIDQLRTLLKVDKPFSLVIDDPSGNGFIENYLAPNDDPQIEIETYVRTPEQNELLGLQSQPVEPLDDNVTDPNTTQELIYCCYYYYYYFYRNQIVKPQKSKKTKFCY
;
A
#
# COMPACT_ATOMS: atom_id res chain seq x y z
N MET A 1 -13.08 -10.38 -8.83
CA MET A 1 -14.33 -9.62 -8.68
C MET A 1 -13.94 -8.21 -8.29
N ILE A 2 -14.34 -7.19 -9.06
CA ILE A 2 -14.04 -5.79 -8.73
C ILE A 2 -15.18 -5.30 -7.85
N THR A 3 -14.89 -4.94 -6.61
CA THR A 3 -15.90 -4.50 -5.65
C THR A 3 -15.72 -3.00 -5.42
N LYS A 4 -16.76 -2.22 -5.70
CA LYS A 4 -16.78 -0.78 -5.40
C LYS A 4 -17.23 -0.59 -3.96
N ILE A 5 -16.28 -0.21 -3.09
CA ILE A 5 -16.58 0.16 -1.70
C ILE A 5 -16.79 1.68 -1.69
N SER A 6 -17.93 2.15 -1.14
CA SER A 6 -18.17 3.59 -0.98
C SER A 6 -16.99 4.23 -0.24
N TYR A 7 -16.53 5.39 -0.72
CA TYR A 7 -15.33 6.13 -0.31
C TYR A 7 -13.98 5.67 -0.91
N PHE A 8 -13.91 4.57 -1.67
CA PHE A 8 -12.70 4.19 -2.42
C PHE A 8 -12.83 4.35 -3.94
N ARG A 9 -11.75 4.83 -4.58
CA ARG A 9 -11.49 4.59 -6.01
C ARG A 9 -11.10 3.10 -6.16
N GLU A 10 -11.49 2.48 -7.26
CA GLU A 10 -11.59 1.02 -7.47
C GLU A 10 -10.46 0.17 -6.86
N VAL A 11 -10.83 -0.93 -6.19
CA VAL A 11 -9.87 -1.89 -5.59
C VAL A 11 -10.14 -3.29 -6.11
N VAL A 12 -9.08 -4.04 -6.45
CA VAL A 12 -9.17 -5.46 -6.81
C VAL A 12 -8.85 -6.30 -5.58
N VAL A 13 -9.85 -6.97 -5.04
CA VAL A 13 -9.67 -8.00 -4.03
C VAL A 13 -9.42 -9.33 -4.76
N SER A 14 -8.22 -9.89 -4.57
CA SER A 14 -7.85 -11.20 -5.08
C SER A 14 -7.77 -12.19 -3.93
N SER A 15 -8.71 -13.12 -3.85
CA SER A 15 -8.66 -14.26 -2.94
C SER A 15 -8.33 -15.50 -3.74
N PHE A 16 -7.15 -16.06 -3.54
CA PHE A 16 -6.75 -17.35 -4.07
C PHE A 16 -6.83 -18.39 -2.94
N SER A 17 -7.54 -19.49 -3.18
CA SER A 17 -7.55 -20.66 -2.30
C SER A 17 -7.30 -21.89 -3.16
N CYS A 18 -6.25 -22.64 -2.84
CA CYS A 18 -5.89 -23.87 -3.54
C CYS A 18 -6.50 -25.09 -2.83
N PRO A 19 -7.47 -25.80 -3.43
CA PRO A 19 -8.09 -26.97 -2.80
C PRO A 19 -7.15 -28.17 -2.64
N HIS A 20 -6.01 -28.17 -3.34
CA HIS A 20 -5.07 -29.30 -3.37
C HIS A 20 -3.97 -29.19 -2.32
N CYS A 21 -3.56 -27.98 -1.93
CA CYS A 21 -2.52 -27.77 -0.92
C CYS A 21 -2.95 -26.91 0.27
N GLY A 22 -4.17 -26.38 0.27
CA GLY A 22 -4.69 -25.54 1.36
C GLY A 22 -4.10 -24.12 1.43
N TYR A 23 -3.32 -23.71 0.43
CA TYR A 23 -2.76 -22.37 0.37
C TYR A 23 -3.86 -21.34 0.12
N GLU A 24 -4.02 -20.40 1.04
CA GLU A 24 -4.91 -19.24 0.90
C GLU A 24 -4.09 -17.95 0.86
N ASN A 25 -4.42 -17.05 -0.08
CA ASN A 25 -3.87 -15.71 -0.17
C ASN A 25 -5.00 -14.73 -0.44
N ARG A 26 -5.08 -13.66 0.34
CA ARG A 26 -6.02 -12.57 0.15
C ARG A 26 -5.20 -11.29 -0.03
N SER A 27 -5.04 -10.86 -1.28
CA SER A 27 -4.33 -9.65 -1.61
C SER A 27 -5.29 -8.57 -2.08
N LEU A 28 -5.00 -7.33 -1.69
CA LEU A 28 -5.61 -6.16 -2.30
C LEU A 28 -4.61 -5.52 -3.23
N ILE A 29 -5.00 -5.47 -4.51
CA ILE A 29 -4.28 -4.74 -5.53
C ILE A 29 -5.07 -3.45 -5.78
N PRO A 30 -4.52 -2.27 -5.48
CA PRO A 30 -5.15 -1.02 -5.87
C PRO A 30 -5.31 -0.99 -7.40
N ALA A 31 -6.53 -0.75 -7.91
CA ALA A 31 -6.71 -0.40 -9.32
C ALA A 31 -6.63 1.13 -9.53
N SER A 32 -6.60 1.89 -8.43
CA SER A 32 -6.35 3.32 -8.43
C SER A 32 -4.91 3.62 -8.83
N GLN A 33 -4.73 4.60 -9.72
CA GLN A 33 -3.43 5.24 -9.91
C GLN A 33 -2.91 5.75 -8.56
N VAL A 34 -1.61 5.64 -8.34
CA VAL A 34 -0.92 6.24 -7.20
C VAL A 34 -1.30 7.73 -7.14
N GLN A 35 -1.66 8.25 -5.96
CA GLN A 35 -2.02 9.66 -5.84
C GLN A 35 -0.80 10.55 -6.05
N ASP A 36 -1.02 11.82 -6.43
CA ASP A 36 0.06 12.79 -6.67
C ASP A 36 0.96 13.03 -5.44
N LYS A 37 0.43 12.80 -4.24
CA LYS A 37 1.10 12.97 -2.96
C LYS A 37 0.99 11.71 -2.12
N GLY A 38 2.00 11.49 -1.28
CA GLY A 38 1.89 10.53 -0.18
C GLY A 38 1.02 11.13 0.93
N GLN A 39 0.58 10.28 1.84
CA GLN A 39 -0.18 10.71 3.00
C GLN A 39 0.30 10.05 4.28
N ARG A 40 0.13 10.76 5.39
CA ARG A 40 0.30 10.26 6.74
C ARG A 40 -1.02 10.37 7.46
N ILE A 41 -1.55 9.25 7.90
CA ILE A 41 -2.79 9.17 8.67
C ILE A 41 -2.42 8.93 10.13
N THR A 42 -2.70 9.88 11.00
CA THR A 42 -2.58 9.73 12.46
C THR A 42 -3.95 9.43 13.05
N PHE A 43 -4.08 8.29 13.72
CA PHE A 43 -5.29 7.86 14.38
C PHE A 43 -5.12 7.78 15.89
N LYS A 44 -6.01 8.40 16.66
CA LYS A 44 -6.02 8.36 18.13
C LYS A 44 -7.12 7.43 18.63
N ALA A 45 -6.73 6.25 19.09
CA ALA A 45 -7.64 5.30 19.72
C ALA A 45 -7.94 5.73 21.15
N ASN A 46 -9.21 5.99 21.47
CA ASN A 46 -9.64 6.40 22.81
C ASN A 46 -10.49 5.33 23.51
N ASN A 47 -11.22 4.52 22.74
CA ASN A 47 -12.16 3.54 23.27
C ASN A 47 -11.99 2.18 22.59
N VAL A 48 -12.44 1.10 23.24
CA VAL A 48 -12.44 -0.25 22.63
C VAL A 48 -13.25 -0.31 21.32
N LYS A 49 -14.27 0.54 21.15
CA LYS A 49 -15.05 0.62 19.90
C LYS A 49 -14.21 1.04 18.70
N ASP A 50 -13.18 1.85 18.93
CA ASP A 50 -12.27 2.34 17.89
C ASP A 50 -11.45 1.21 17.26
N MET A 51 -11.21 0.13 18.02
CA MET A 51 -10.49 -1.04 17.55
C MET A 51 -11.17 -1.74 16.36
N ASN A 52 -12.49 -1.56 16.23
CA ASN A 52 -13.29 -2.14 15.16
C ASN A 52 -13.30 -1.32 13.86
N ARG A 53 -12.72 -0.12 13.85
CA ARG A 53 -12.66 0.72 12.64
C ARG A 53 -11.91 -0.02 11.56
N ARG A 54 -12.48 -0.05 10.35
CA ARG A 54 -11.82 -0.64 9.20
C ARG A 54 -10.62 0.20 8.78
N VAL A 55 -9.53 -0.49 8.46
CA VAL A 55 -8.28 0.11 7.99
C VAL A 55 -7.85 -0.55 6.69
N VAL A 56 -7.37 0.28 5.77
CA VAL A 56 -6.73 -0.13 4.51
C VAL A 56 -5.31 0.35 4.54
N ILE A 57 -4.37 -0.58 4.47
CA ILE A 57 -2.93 -0.32 4.42
C ILE A 57 -2.44 -0.75 3.04
N PRO A 58 -2.03 0.19 2.17
CA PRO A 58 -1.46 -0.13 0.88
C PRO A 58 -0.08 -0.77 0.99
N VAL A 59 0.32 -1.43 -0.08
CA VAL A 59 1.67 -1.99 -0.27
C VAL A 59 2.73 -0.89 -0.08
N GLY A 60 3.78 -1.17 0.69
CA GLY A 60 4.89 -0.23 0.91
C GLY A 60 4.61 0.85 1.96
N SER A 61 3.50 0.74 2.69
CA SER A 61 3.20 1.63 3.82
C SER A 61 3.94 1.19 5.09
N THR A 62 4.12 2.11 6.02
CA THR A 62 4.69 1.83 7.34
C THR A 62 3.69 2.23 8.41
N VAL A 63 3.46 1.34 9.38
CA VAL A 63 2.63 1.64 10.55
C VAL A 63 3.52 1.82 11.76
N SER A 64 3.35 2.91 12.49
CA SER A 64 4.08 3.18 13.72
C SER A 64 3.15 3.48 14.89
N ILE A 65 3.64 3.16 16.09
CA ILE A 65 3.01 3.48 17.37
C ILE A 65 4.02 4.34 18.14
N PRO A 66 3.89 5.69 18.07
CA PRO A 66 4.89 6.61 18.62
C PRO A 66 5.16 6.41 20.10
N GLU A 67 4.15 6.03 20.89
CA GLU A 67 4.26 5.86 22.34
C GLU A 67 5.19 4.70 22.75
N TYR A 68 5.48 3.79 21.82
CA TYR A 68 6.31 2.61 22.05
C TYR A 68 7.54 2.57 21.13
N ASP A 69 7.85 3.67 20.43
CA ASP A 69 8.96 3.78 19.46
C ASP A 69 9.03 2.60 18.47
N SER A 70 7.85 2.11 18.05
CA SER A 70 7.73 0.93 17.21
C SER A 70 7.24 1.28 15.81
N SER A 71 7.84 0.63 14.81
CA SER A 71 7.55 0.86 13.39
C SER A 71 7.58 -0.47 12.64
N PHE A 72 6.54 -0.71 11.86
CA PHE A 72 6.28 -1.97 11.15
C PHE A 72 6.04 -1.68 9.67
N PRO A 73 6.97 -2.05 8.78
CA PRO A 73 6.75 -1.93 7.34
C PRO A 73 5.81 -3.03 6.84
N PHE A 74 4.91 -2.67 5.93
CA PHE A 74 4.01 -3.60 5.26
C PHE A 74 4.47 -3.86 3.82
N SER A 75 4.80 -5.11 3.53
CA SER A 75 5.13 -5.58 2.18
C SER A 75 3.90 -5.78 1.31
N ASP A 76 2.75 -6.09 1.92
CA ASP A 76 1.53 -6.47 1.24
C ASP A 76 0.39 -5.53 1.61
N GLY A 77 -0.55 -5.35 0.67
CA GLY A 77 -1.75 -4.56 0.91
C GLY A 77 -2.71 -5.31 1.82
N VAL A 78 -3.06 -4.73 2.96
CA VAL A 78 -3.92 -5.35 3.98
C VAL A 78 -5.19 -4.53 4.18
N VAL A 79 -6.33 -5.20 4.19
CA VAL A 79 -7.59 -4.65 4.72
C VAL A 79 -7.95 -5.42 5.98
N SER A 80 -8.05 -4.71 7.08
CA SER A 80 -8.32 -5.29 8.39
C SER A 80 -9.07 -4.28 9.27
N THR A 81 -9.06 -4.50 10.57
CA THR A 81 -9.45 -3.53 11.60
C THR A 81 -8.22 -3.07 12.37
N ILE A 82 -8.33 -1.98 13.15
CA ILE A 82 -7.25 -1.53 14.03
C ILE A 82 -6.81 -2.66 15.00
N GLU A 83 -7.78 -3.40 15.56
CA GLU A 83 -7.51 -4.61 16.34
C GLU A 83 -6.70 -5.64 15.54
N GLY A 84 -7.17 -5.95 14.32
CA GLY A 84 -6.57 -6.96 13.47
C GLY A 84 -5.12 -6.65 13.07
N ILE A 85 -4.77 -5.37 12.94
CA ILE A 85 -3.39 -4.94 12.70
C ILE A 85 -2.51 -5.23 13.92
N ILE A 86 -2.95 -4.88 15.12
CA ILE A 86 -2.19 -5.10 16.35
C ILE A 86 -2.05 -6.60 16.65
N THR A 87 -3.11 -7.38 16.47
CA THR A 87 -3.03 -8.85 16.61
C THR A 87 -2.10 -9.46 15.56
N GLY A 88 -2.14 -8.95 14.32
CA GLY A 88 -1.22 -9.37 13.26
C GLY A 88 0.26 -9.16 13.63
N PHE A 89 0.59 -8.04 14.28
CA PHE A 89 1.95 -7.82 14.81
C PHE A 89 2.32 -8.81 15.91
N ILE A 90 1.41 -9.07 16.83
CA ILE A 90 1.61 -10.05 17.91
C ILE A 90 1.89 -11.44 17.33
N ASP A 91 1.12 -11.88 16.34
CA ASP A 91 1.28 -13.19 15.72
C ASP A 91 2.60 -13.29 14.94
N ASN A 92 2.95 -12.24 14.18
CA ASN A 92 4.21 -12.18 13.46
C ASN A 92 5.40 -12.26 14.42
N LEU A 93 5.40 -11.47 15.49
CA LEU A 93 6.47 -11.48 16.49
C LEU A 93 6.57 -12.82 17.22
N ASN A 94 5.44 -13.47 17.54
CA ASN A 94 5.39 -14.77 18.21
C ASN A 94 5.89 -15.93 17.35
N SER A 95 5.69 -15.87 16.03
CA SER A 95 6.01 -16.98 15.12
C SER A 95 7.46 -17.47 15.24
N LEU A 96 8.41 -16.55 15.45
CA LEU A 96 9.84 -16.83 15.56
C LEU A 96 10.35 -16.89 17.01
N GLN A 97 9.48 -16.75 18.02
CA GLN A 97 9.91 -16.79 19.42
C GLN A 97 10.52 -18.12 19.88
N PRO A 98 10.03 -19.30 19.48
CA PRO A 98 10.62 -20.57 19.91
C PRO A 98 12.09 -20.69 19.52
N GLU A 99 12.42 -20.40 18.27
CA GLU A 99 13.80 -20.43 17.75
C GLU A 99 14.68 -19.37 18.42
N ARG A 100 14.14 -18.16 18.64
CA ARG A 100 14.87 -17.07 19.30
C ARG A 100 15.22 -17.40 20.75
N LYS A 101 14.41 -18.17 21.47
CA LYS A 101 14.71 -18.58 22.86
C LYS A 101 15.93 -19.50 22.93
N GLU A 102 16.14 -20.32 21.92
CA GLU A 102 17.28 -21.24 21.84
C GLU A 102 18.57 -20.51 21.45
N ILE A 103 18.49 -19.57 20.50
CA ILE A 103 19.67 -18.86 19.97
C ILE A 103 20.04 -17.64 20.83
N GLN A 104 19.06 -16.86 21.26
CA GLN A 104 19.26 -15.58 21.94
C GLN A 104 18.17 -15.29 23.01
N PRO A 105 18.30 -15.87 24.21
CA PRO A 105 17.28 -15.76 25.25
C PRO A 105 17.05 -14.32 25.73
N ASP A 106 18.09 -13.48 25.78
CA ASP A 106 17.97 -12.08 26.21
C ASP A 106 17.11 -11.24 25.26
N LEU A 107 17.21 -11.50 23.95
CA LEU A 107 16.39 -10.81 22.95
C LEU A 107 14.95 -11.32 23.00
N ALA A 108 14.75 -12.63 23.16
CA ALA A 108 13.44 -13.22 23.30
C ALA A 108 12.64 -12.61 24.48
N LEU A 109 13.29 -12.37 25.62
CA LEU A 109 12.67 -11.71 26.78
C LEU A 109 12.24 -10.26 26.50
N LYS A 110 13.04 -9.50 25.73
CA LYS A 110 12.67 -8.13 25.35
C LYS A 110 11.46 -8.13 24.42
N ILE A 111 11.42 -9.06 23.46
CA ILE A 111 10.28 -9.20 22.54
C ILE A 111 9.03 -9.65 23.28
N GLU A 112 9.12 -10.56 24.26
CA GLU A 112 7.97 -10.95 25.10
C GLU A 112 7.39 -9.75 25.83
N LYS A 113 8.24 -8.92 26.47
CA LYS A 113 7.78 -7.69 27.13
C LYS A 113 7.07 -6.75 26.16
N PHE A 114 7.57 -6.64 24.93
CA PHE A 114 6.96 -5.81 23.90
C PHE A 114 5.62 -6.38 23.41
N ILE A 115 5.50 -7.70 23.27
CA ILE A 115 4.23 -8.38 22.95
C ILE A 115 3.19 -8.12 24.05
N ASP A 116 3.59 -8.14 25.32
CA ASP A 116 2.69 -7.82 26.44
C ASP A 116 2.25 -6.35 26.43
N GLN A 117 3.11 -5.44 25.98
CA GLN A 117 2.73 -4.05 25.73
C GLN A 117 1.68 -3.94 24.61
N LEU A 118 1.87 -4.62 23.49
CA LEU A 118 0.88 -4.67 22.39
C LEU A 118 -0.46 -5.26 22.85
N ARG A 119 -0.45 -6.31 23.68
CA ARG A 119 -1.67 -6.87 24.27
C ARG A 119 -2.40 -5.90 25.19
N THR A 120 -1.66 -5.01 25.86
CA THR A 120 -2.25 -3.96 26.69
C THR A 120 -2.97 -2.92 25.83
N LEU A 121 -2.45 -2.61 24.63
CA LEU A 121 -3.11 -1.70 23.69
C LEU A 121 -4.47 -2.19 23.23
N LEU A 122 -4.67 -3.51 23.09
CA LEU A 122 -5.96 -4.10 22.72
C LEU A 122 -7.08 -3.78 23.73
N LYS A 123 -6.74 -3.55 25.00
CA LYS A 123 -7.72 -3.18 26.04
C LYS A 123 -8.10 -1.71 25.98
N VAL A 124 -7.28 -0.88 25.36
CA VAL A 124 -7.45 0.58 25.29
C VAL A 124 -7.59 1.20 26.69
N ASP A 125 -6.82 0.70 27.67
CA ASP A 125 -6.82 1.26 29.04
C ASP A 125 -6.28 2.70 29.06
N LYS A 126 -5.40 3.02 28.11
CA LYS A 126 -4.87 4.37 27.86
C LYS A 126 -5.02 4.69 26.37
N PRO A 127 -5.34 5.94 26.02
CA PRO A 127 -5.32 6.39 24.64
C PRO A 127 -3.92 6.21 24.03
N PHE A 128 -3.89 5.82 22.76
CA PHE A 128 -2.65 5.69 21.99
C PHE A 128 -2.87 6.13 20.55
N SER A 129 -1.77 6.41 19.87
CA SER A 129 -1.76 6.87 18.49
C SER A 129 -1.23 5.79 17.57
N LEU A 130 -1.89 5.57 16.44
CA LEU A 130 -1.43 4.73 15.36
C LEU A 130 -1.22 5.60 14.13
N VAL A 131 -0.01 5.62 13.60
CA VAL A 131 0.37 6.44 12.45
C VAL A 131 0.62 5.53 11.26
N ILE A 132 -0.06 5.79 10.15
CA ILE A 132 0.12 5.09 8.88
C ILE A 132 0.80 6.05 7.93
N ASP A 133 2.05 5.78 7.58
CA ASP A 133 2.77 6.48 6.54
C ASP A 133 2.60 5.71 5.23
N ASP A 134 1.83 6.26 4.31
CA ASP A 134 1.48 5.65 3.03
C ASP A 134 1.95 6.53 1.86
N PRO A 135 3.07 6.16 1.21
CA PRO A 135 3.56 6.85 0.03
C PRO A 135 2.57 6.84 -1.15
N SER A 136 1.67 5.85 -1.23
CA SER A 136 0.74 5.72 -2.36
C SER A 136 -0.46 6.66 -2.30
N GLY A 137 -0.77 7.21 -1.12
CA GLY A 137 -1.92 8.09 -0.88
C GLY A 137 -3.28 7.38 -0.91
N ASN A 138 -3.32 6.04 -0.80
CA ASN A 138 -4.54 5.24 -0.89
C ASN A 138 -4.93 4.58 0.45
N GLY A 139 -4.18 4.81 1.52
CA GLY A 139 -4.51 4.34 2.86
C GLY A 139 -5.80 4.97 3.38
N PHE A 140 -6.44 4.29 4.30
CA PHE A 140 -7.74 4.73 4.80
C PHE A 140 -8.02 4.17 6.18
N ILE A 141 -8.66 4.99 7.01
CA ILE A 141 -9.27 4.57 8.27
C ILE A 141 -10.72 5.02 8.25
N GLU A 142 -11.62 4.13 8.65
CA GLU A 142 -13.05 4.39 8.71
C GLU A 142 -13.39 5.55 9.65
N ASN A 143 -14.09 6.55 9.10
CA ASN A 143 -14.63 7.67 9.83
C ASN A 143 -16.06 7.36 10.29
N TYR A 144 -16.27 7.21 11.59
CA TYR A 144 -17.59 6.92 12.18
C TYR A 144 -18.51 8.15 12.27
N LEU A 145 -17.97 9.36 12.15
CA LEU A 145 -18.72 10.62 12.20
C LEU A 145 -19.07 11.16 10.81
N ALA A 146 -18.74 10.42 9.74
CA ALA A 146 -19.03 10.80 8.37
C ALA A 146 -20.51 11.20 8.20
N PRO A 147 -20.82 12.30 7.50
CA PRO A 147 -19.92 13.09 6.65
C PRO A 147 -19.09 14.16 7.38
N ASN A 148 -19.22 14.30 8.71
CA ASN A 148 -18.41 15.25 9.47
C ASN A 148 -16.98 14.73 9.67
N ASP A 149 -16.05 15.64 9.92
CA ASP A 149 -14.67 15.30 10.23
C ASP A 149 -14.57 14.54 11.55
N ASP A 150 -13.69 13.53 11.59
CA ASP A 150 -13.43 12.76 12.79
C ASP A 150 -12.28 13.38 13.58
N PRO A 151 -12.50 13.85 14.82
CA PRO A 151 -11.42 14.43 15.63
C PRO A 151 -10.35 13.41 16.04
N GLN A 152 -10.60 12.11 15.85
CA GLN A 152 -9.64 11.03 16.12
C GLN A 152 -8.73 10.73 14.93
N ILE A 153 -9.03 11.24 13.73
CA ILE A 153 -8.26 10.98 12.51
C ILE A 153 -7.71 12.31 11.99
N GLU A 154 -6.39 12.37 11.82
CA GLU A 154 -5.69 13.47 11.18
C GLU A 154 -4.97 12.95 9.94
N ILE A 155 -5.12 13.65 8.80
CA ILE A 155 -4.52 13.25 7.53
C ILE A 155 -3.65 14.40 7.02
N GLU A 156 -2.36 14.13 6.90
CA GLU A 156 -1.37 15.06 6.36
C GLU A 156 -0.87 14.54 5.01
N THR A 157 -0.86 15.38 3.97
CA THR A 157 -0.28 15.00 2.67
C THR A 157 1.14 15.51 2.53
N TYR A 158 2.04 14.73 1.95
CA TYR A 158 3.44 15.11 1.75
C TYR A 158 3.94 14.82 0.33
N VAL A 159 5.03 15.48 -0.07
CA VAL A 159 5.73 15.21 -1.33
C VAL A 159 6.63 14.01 -1.15
N ARG A 160 6.43 12.97 -1.97
CA ARG A 160 7.20 11.73 -1.93
C ARG A 160 8.69 11.98 -2.18
N THR A 161 9.54 11.21 -1.51
CA THR A 161 10.97 11.17 -1.81
C THR A 161 11.23 10.43 -3.13
N PRO A 162 12.39 10.65 -3.79
CA PRO A 162 12.75 9.91 -5.00
C PRO A 162 12.74 8.38 -4.80
N GLU A 163 13.22 7.91 -3.64
CA GLU A 163 13.21 6.48 -3.29
C GLU A 163 11.79 5.92 -3.19
N GLN A 164 10.86 6.67 -2.59
CA GLN A 164 9.44 6.30 -2.53
C GLN A 164 8.81 6.25 -3.92
N ASN A 165 9.18 7.17 -4.81
CA ASN A 165 8.69 7.16 -6.20
C ASN A 165 9.16 5.91 -6.94
N GLU A 166 10.42 5.54 -6.79
CA GLU A 166 10.99 4.34 -7.40
C GLU A 166 10.29 3.07 -6.90
N LEU A 167 10.06 2.96 -5.59
CA LEU A 167 9.31 1.83 -4.99
C LEU A 167 7.88 1.69 -5.55
N LEU A 168 7.26 2.82 -5.90
CA LEU A 168 5.93 2.88 -6.50
C LEU A 168 5.93 2.72 -8.03
N GLY A 169 7.10 2.53 -8.64
CA GLY A 169 7.27 2.45 -10.10
C GLY A 169 7.01 3.78 -10.81
N LEU A 170 7.01 4.89 -10.08
CA LEU A 170 6.85 6.23 -10.61
C LEU A 170 8.21 6.73 -11.06
N GLN A 171 8.47 6.69 -12.37
CA GLN A 171 9.66 7.34 -12.91
C GLN A 171 9.57 8.84 -12.64
N SER A 172 10.62 9.42 -12.07
CA SER A 172 10.87 10.85 -12.26
C SER A 172 11.05 11.04 -13.76
N GLN A 173 10.06 11.59 -14.47
CA GLN A 173 10.43 12.25 -15.71
C GLN A 173 11.46 13.30 -15.32
N PRO A 174 12.66 13.31 -15.93
CA PRO A 174 13.52 14.47 -15.78
C PRO A 174 12.64 15.64 -16.21
N VAL A 175 12.37 16.56 -15.29
CA VAL A 175 11.94 17.88 -15.71
C VAL A 175 13.19 18.44 -16.36
N GLU A 176 13.36 18.20 -17.67
CA GLU A 176 14.35 18.94 -18.44
C GLU A 176 14.04 20.41 -18.16
N PRO A 177 15.01 21.19 -17.64
CA PRO A 177 14.80 22.61 -17.49
C PRO A 177 14.36 23.12 -18.86
N LEU A 178 13.18 23.76 -18.91
CA LEU A 178 12.76 24.48 -20.10
C LEU A 178 13.84 25.53 -20.36
N ASP A 179 14.70 25.27 -21.34
CA ASP A 179 15.60 26.28 -21.87
C ASP A 179 14.71 27.35 -22.50
N ASP A 180 14.59 28.49 -21.82
CA ASP A 180 13.80 29.66 -22.24
C ASP A 180 14.35 30.36 -23.52
N ASN A 181 15.18 29.69 -24.33
CA ASN A 181 15.81 30.28 -25.51
C ASN A 181 15.77 29.38 -26.75
N VAL A 182 14.58 28.97 -27.18
CA VAL A 182 14.37 28.58 -28.59
C VAL A 182 13.10 29.24 -29.14
N THR A 183 13.25 30.48 -29.60
CA THR A 183 12.31 31.09 -30.54
C THR A 183 12.52 30.47 -31.92
N ASP A 184 11.86 29.36 -32.22
CA ASP A 184 11.69 28.94 -33.61
C ASP A 184 10.32 28.25 -33.83
N PRO A 185 9.37 28.88 -34.54
CA PRO A 185 7.97 28.44 -34.61
C PRO A 185 7.71 27.19 -35.49
N ASN A 186 8.74 26.60 -36.10
CA ASN A 186 8.58 25.41 -36.96
C ASN A 186 8.86 24.08 -36.25
N THR A 187 9.52 24.07 -35.09
CA THR A 187 9.88 22.82 -34.37
C THR A 187 8.70 22.25 -33.55
N THR A 188 7.74 23.10 -33.19
CA THR A 188 6.60 22.73 -32.33
C THR A 188 5.58 21.85 -33.05
N GLN A 189 5.47 21.92 -34.39
CA GLN A 189 4.51 21.11 -35.15
C GLN A 189 5.00 19.67 -35.40
N GLU A 190 6.30 19.44 -35.56
CA GLU A 190 6.85 18.08 -35.75
C GLU A 190 6.81 17.25 -34.46
N LEU A 191 7.05 17.86 -33.29
CA LEU A 191 7.01 17.17 -31.99
C LEU A 191 5.59 16.74 -31.59
N ILE A 192 4.58 17.56 -31.88
CA ILE A 192 3.17 17.24 -31.65
C ILE A 192 2.73 16.07 -32.55
N TYR A 193 3.15 16.06 -33.82
CA TYR A 193 2.82 14.98 -34.75
C TYR A 193 3.51 13.66 -34.37
N CYS A 194 4.76 13.69 -33.91
CA CYS A 194 5.49 12.50 -33.48
C CYS A 194 4.90 11.88 -32.21
N CYS A 195 4.51 12.71 -31.23
CA CYS A 195 3.83 12.24 -30.02
C CYS A 195 2.45 11.65 -30.31
N TYR A 196 1.66 12.27 -31.21
CA TYR A 196 0.36 11.72 -31.61
C TYR A 196 0.51 10.40 -32.36
N TYR A 197 1.53 10.27 -33.23
CA TYR A 197 1.77 9.03 -33.99
C TYR A 197 2.22 7.88 -33.09
N TYR A 198 3.09 8.13 -32.11
CA TYR A 198 3.53 7.12 -31.13
C TYR A 198 2.38 6.68 -30.22
N TYR A 199 1.56 7.62 -29.75
CA TYR A 199 0.37 7.32 -28.94
C TYR A 199 -0.63 6.45 -29.72
N TYR A 200 -0.87 6.76 -31.00
CA TYR A 200 -1.79 5.98 -31.85
C TYR A 200 -1.24 4.60 -32.24
N TYR A 201 0.07 4.46 -32.49
CA TYR A 201 0.69 3.17 -32.83
C TYR A 201 0.79 2.21 -31.65
N PHE A 202 0.97 2.73 -30.43
CA PHE A 202 1.04 1.91 -29.23
C PHE A 202 -0.34 1.36 -28.82
N TYR A 203 -1.40 2.16 -28.97
CA TYR A 203 -2.77 1.74 -28.64
C TYR A 203 -3.42 0.80 -29.67
N ARG A 204 -3.00 0.84 -30.94
CA ARG A 204 -3.58 -0.03 -31.98
C ARG A 204 -3.01 -1.46 -32.00
N ASN A 205 -1.87 -1.71 -31.34
CA ASN A 205 -1.17 -3.01 -31.36
C ASN A 205 -1.42 -3.89 -30.13
N GLN A 206 -2.28 -3.49 -29.18
CA GLN A 206 -2.70 -4.35 -28.06
C GLN A 206 -4.10 -4.97 -28.21
N ILE A 207 -4.81 -4.70 -29.31
CA ILE A 207 -6.07 -5.38 -29.62
C ILE A 207 -5.84 -6.17 -30.92
N VAL A 208 -6.03 -7.49 -30.85
CA VAL A 208 -5.87 -8.53 -31.89
C VAL A 208 -4.49 -9.20 -31.95
N LYS A 209 -4.34 -10.31 -31.20
CA LYS A 209 -3.68 -11.51 -31.74
C LYS A 209 -4.61 -12.72 -31.61
N PRO A 210 -5.02 -13.36 -32.73
CA PRO A 210 -5.69 -14.65 -32.69
C PRO A 210 -4.66 -15.75 -32.43
N GLN A 211 -5.09 -16.80 -31.71
CA GLN A 211 -4.34 -18.05 -31.63
C GLN A 211 -4.16 -18.67 -33.02
N LYS A 212 -2.92 -18.97 -33.43
CA LYS A 212 -2.65 -20.06 -34.39
C LYS A 212 -1.30 -20.76 -34.12
N SER A 213 -1.44 -22.02 -33.73
CA SER A 213 -0.65 -23.22 -34.05
C SER A 213 0.83 -23.06 -34.43
N LYS A 214 1.71 -23.63 -33.59
CA LYS A 214 3.05 -24.06 -34.01
C LYS A 214 2.92 -25.21 -35.01
N LYS A 215 3.30 -24.97 -36.27
CA LYS A 215 3.73 -26.02 -37.21
C LYS A 215 5.26 -26.08 -37.14
N THR A 216 5.81 -27.11 -36.52
CA THR A 216 7.18 -27.55 -36.76
C THR A 216 7.17 -28.54 -37.91
N LYS A 217 7.76 -28.16 -39.04
CA LYS A 217 8.19 -29.08 -40.10
C LYS A 217 9.59 -29.59 -39.73
N PHE A 218 9.78 -30.91 -39.74
CA PHE A 218 11.00 -31.52 -40.25
C PHE A 218 10.59 -32.65 -41.19
N CYS A 219 11.23 -32.69 -42.36
CA CYS A 219 11.01 -33.64 -43.44
C CYS A 219 12.09 -34.73 -43.42
N TYR A 220 11.68 -35.89 -43.92
CA TYR A 220 12.41 -37.12 -44.33
C TYR A 220 12.98 -37.99 -43.23
#